data_AF-A0A6C0EEJ7-F1
#
_entry.id   AF-A0A6C0EEJ7-F1
#
_cell.length_a   1.000
_cell.length_b   1.000
_cell.length_c   1.000
_cell.angle_alpha   90.00
_cell.angle_beta   90.00
_cell.angle_gamma   90.00
#
_symmetry.space_group_name_H-M   'P 1'
#
loop_
_entity.id
_entity.type
_entity.pdbx_description
1 polymer ?
#
loop_
_entity_poly.entity_id
_entity_poly.type
_entity_poly.pdbx_seq_one_letter_code
_entity_poly.pdbx_strand_id
1 'polypeptide(L)'
;MESEHENSSNHWKKEEEEILKKWGDKALFYKIMHDKAYKKTWCLSAWFNIPIIVLSTISGSINFLSGNFEQYKNIIIILSGIMNILTGLLGTISTYIGLSKKVEGHRIAFLSWDKFSRKIQIELSKPKYERINIKDFIKICTDDYDRLVEISPIIGDDIIRWMKKFIENGELEEANINSCCICLYDFCLFPCNCGGILYCLKNQKNNDENKNVFSGIEKPEILGYIQPIQIAMETKIEVEIHPESAIENEYAPYTFSRNSDN
;
A
#
# COMPACT_ATOMS: atom_id res chain seq x y z
N MET A 1 35.06 -24.72 -35.57
CA MET A 1 34.67 -25.51 -34.39
C MET A 1 34.68 -24.57 -33.20
N GLU A 2 33.81 -23.56 -33.16
CA GLU A 2 32.35 -23.62 -32.96
C GLU A 2 32.01 -23.62 -31.48
N SER A 3 31.76 -22.42 -30.95
CA SER A 3 30.47 -22.04 -30.36
C SER A 3 30.60 -20.65 -29.74
N GLU A 4 30.13 -19.65 -30.49
CA GLU A 4 29.66 -18.39 -29.93
C GLU A 4 28.49 -18.72 -28.99
N HIS A 5 28.76 -18.79 -27.68
CA HIS A 5 27.68 -18.84 -26.70
C HIS A 5 27.11 -17.44 -26.50
N GLU A 6 26.12 -17.18 -27.36
CA GLU A 6 24.80 -16.71 -26.96
C GLU A 6 24.71 -15.22 -26.65
N ASN A 7 24.52 -14.46 -27.73
CA ASN A 7 23.76 -13.22 -27.72
C ASN A 7 22.31 -13.57 -27.30
N SER A 8 22.11 -13.83 -26.00
CA SER A 8 20.83 -14.08 -25.35
C SER A 8 20.02 -12.81 -25.47
N SER A 9 19.34 -12.67 -26.60
CA SER A 9 18.32 -11.65 -26.85
C SER A 9 17.50 -11.41 -25.59
N ASN A 10 17.43 -10.16 -25.15
CA ASN A 10 16.61 -9.62 -24.06
C ASN A 10 15.10 -9.82 -24.35
N HIS A 11 14.67 -11.04 -24.62
CA HIS A 11 13.29 -11.33 -25.00
C HIS A 11 12.53 -11.79 -23.77
N TRP A 12 11.70 -10.92 -23.23
CA TRP A 12 10.73 -11.22 -22.20
C TRP A 12 9.76 -12.31 -22.69
N LYS A 13 9.79 -13.48 -22.06
CA LYS A 13 8.83 -14.56 -22.34
C LYS A 13 7.51 -14.26 -21.62
N LYS A 14 6.40 -14.71 -22.22
CA LYS A 14 5.06 -14.57 -21.62
C LYS A 14 4.94 -15.25 -20.25
N GLU A 15 5.63 -16.38 -20.07
CA GLU A 15 5.66 -17.13 -18.81
C GLU A 15 6.28 -16.30 -17.67
N GLU A 16 7.36 -15.59 -17.97
CA GLU A 16 8.08 -14.73 -17.01
C GLU A 16 7.23 -13.52 -16.60
N GLU A 17 6.54 -12.91 -17.57
CA GLU A 17 5.57 -11.84 -17.33
C GLU A 17 4.41 -12.29 -16.45
N GLU A 18 3.90 -13.52 -16.67
CA GLU A 18 2.80 -14.08 -15.88
C GLU A 18 3.23 -14.34 -14.43
N ILE A 19 4.46 -14.81 -14.20
CA ILE A 19 5.01 -14.99 -12.86
C ILE A 19 5.09 -13.65 -12.12
N LEU A 20 5.65 -12.63 -12.76
CA LEU A 20 5.76 -11.29 -12.18
C LEU A 20 4.39 -10.69 -11.88
N LYS A 21 3.43 -10.85 -12.81
CA LYS A 21 2.04 -10.45 -12.58
C LYS A 21 1.46 -11.12 -11.34
N LYS A 22 1.59 -12.45 -11.21
CA LYS A 22 1.11 -13.20 -10.04
C LYS A 22 1.75 -12.72 -8.73
N TRP A 23 3.04 -12.37 -8.76
CA TRP A 23 3.74 -11.86 -7.58
C TRP A 23 3.26 -10.47 -7.18
N GLY A 24 3.06 -9.58 -8.14
CA GLY A 24 2.53 -8.26 -7.83
C GLY A 24 1.06 -8.29 -7.38
N ASP A 25 0.22 -9.16 -7.96
CA ASP A 25 -1.15 -9.37 -7.47
C ASP A 25 -1.15 -9.91 -6.03
N LYS A 26 -0.27 -10.87 -5.69
CA LYS A 26 -0.08 -11.34 -4.30
C LYS A 26 0.36 -10.22 -3.37
N ALA A 27 1.32 -9.40 -3.79
CA ALA A 27 1.80 -8.27 -3.01
C ALA A 27 0.70 -7.24 -2.73
N LEU A 28 -0.21 -7.02 -3.68
CA LEU A 28 -1.36 -6.16 -3.51
C LEU A 28 -2.31 -6.69 -2.42
N PHE A 29 -2.58 -8.00 -2.39
CA PHE A 29 -3.36 -8.61 -1.31
C PHE A 29 -2.66 -8.47 0.05
N TYR A 30 -1.35 -8.72 0.13
CA TYR A 30 -0.59 -8.51 1.36
C TYR A 30 -0.63 -7.06 1.83
N LYS A 31 -0.45 -6.10 0.93
CA LYS A 31 -0.60 -4.66 1.22
C LYS A 31 -1.93 -4.38 1.90
N ILE A 32 -3.04 -4.84 1.33
CA ILE A 32 -4.38 -4.58 1.87
C ILE A 32 -4.58 -5.22 3.24
N MET A 33 -4.11 -6.46 3.43
CA MET A 33 -4.19 -7.13 4.72
C MET A 33 -3.37 -6.39 5.80
N HIS A 34 -2.17 -5.90 5.46
CA HIS A 34 -1.34 -5.13 6.38
C HIS A 34 -1.94 -3.75 6.71
N ASP A 35 -2.59 -3.07 5.75
CA ASP A 35 -3.31 -1.81 6.02
C ASP A 35 -4.47 -2.02 7.01
N LYS A 36 -5.27 -3.07 6.81
CA LYS A 36 -6.37 -3.40 7.73
C LYS A 36 -5.84 -3.76 9.12
N ALA A 37 -4.75 -4.52 9.20
CA ALA A 37 -4.09 -4.87 10.45
C ALA A 37 -3.52 -3.64 11.17
N TYR A 38 -2.90 -2.74 10.43
CA TYR A 38 -2.38 -1.46 10.93
C TYR A 38 -3.50 -0.64 11.58
N LYS A 39 -4.62 -0.42 10.87
CA LYS A 39 -5.77 0.33 11.40
C LYS A 39 -6.35 -0.29 12.66
N LYS A 40 -6.51 -1.62 12.69
CA LYS A 40 -7.01 -2.37 13.87
C LYS A 40 -6.07 -2.22 15.07
N THR A 41 -4.78 -2.45 14.85
CA THR A 41 -3.77 -2.38 15.92
C THR A 41 -3.57 -0.96 16.43
N TRP A 42 -3.72 0.05 15.56
CA TRP A 42 -3.66 1.46 15.93
C TRP A 42 -4.80 1.84 16.87
N CYS A 43 -6.04 1.45 16.53
CA CYS A 43 -7.20 1.69 17.39
C CYS A 43 -7.02 1.04 18.77
N LEU A 44 -6.51 -0.21 18.80
CA LEU A 44 -6.25 -0.91 20.04
C LEU A 44 -5.16 -0.22 20.86
N SER A 45 -4.08 0.24 20.23
CA SER A 45 -3.01 1.00 20.88
C SER A 45 -3.54 2.28 21.53
N ALA A 46 -4.36 3.05 20.80
CA ALA A 46 -5.00 4.25 21.32
C ALA A 46 -5.88 3.92 22.55
N TRP A 47 -6.70 2.87 22.45
CA TRP A 47 -7.62 2.47 23.52
C TRP A 47 -6.92 2.11 24.84
N PHE A 48 -5.67 1.65 24.81
CA PHE A 48 -4.87 1.46 26.04
C PHE A 48 -4.15 2.73 26.47
N ASN A 49 -3.45 3.40 25.54
CA ASN A 49 -2.55 4.51 25.90
C ASN A 49 -3.29 5.73 26.43
N ILE A 50 -4.48 6.05 25.90
CA ILE A 50 -5.20 7.26 26.29
C ILE A 50 -5.77 7.16 27.70
N PRO A 51 -6.48 6.09 28.11
CA PRO A 51 -6.87 5.93 29.50
C PRO A 51 -5.68 5.98 30.46
N ILE A 52 -4.53 5.39 30.08
CA ILE A 52 -3.31 5.47 30.89
C ILE A 52 -2.87 6.93 31.08
N ILE A 53 -2.84 7.73 30.01
CA ILE A 53 -2.49 9.16 30.09
C ILE A 53 -3.48 9.92 31.00
N VAL A 54 -4.79 9.73 30.78
CA VAL A 54 -5.83 10.43 31.56
C VAL A 54 -5.76 10.05 33.04
N LEU A 55 -5.66 8.75 33.36
CA LEU A 55 -5.54 8.26 34.74
C LEU A 55 -4.26 8.79 35.40
N SER A 56 -3.15 8.86 34.65
CA SER A 56 -1.88 9.43 35.13
C SER A 56 -2.00 10.92 35.46
N THR A 57 -2.60 11.72 34.56
CA THR A 57 -2.81 13.16 34.80
C THR A 57 -3.77 13.42 35.96
N ILE A 58 -4.86 12.65 36.08
CA ILE A 58 -5.80 12.75 37.20
C ILE A 58 -5.11 12.35 38.50
N SER A 59 -4.37 11.25 38.53
CA SER A 59 -3.63 10.80 39.72
C SER A 59 -2.60 11.84 40.18
N GLY A 60 -1.87 12.45 39.24
CA GLY A 60 -0.94 13.55 39.54
C GLY A 60 -1.63 14.76 40.15
N SER A 61 -2.83 15.10 39.67
CA SER A 61 -3.62 16.24 40.16
C SER A 61 -4.26 15.96 41.53
N ILE A 62 -4.73 14.73 41.78
CA ILE A 62 -5.31 14.33 43.07
C ILE A 62 -4.26 14.41 44.19
N ASN A 63 -3.00 14.03 43.91
CA ASN A 63 -1.92 14.14 44.89
C ASN A 63 -1.72 15.59 45.38
N PHE A 64 -1.84 16.58 44.48
CA PHE A 64 -1.72 18.00 44.84
C PHE A 64 -2.84 18.49 45.78
N LEU A 65 -4.05 17.92 45.68
CA LEU A 65 -5.19 18.34 46.51
C LEU A 65 -5.11 17.84 47.97
N SER A 66 -4.31 16.81 48.24
CA SER A 66 -4.18 16.21 49.57
C SER A 66 -3.66 17.18 50.64
N GLY A 67 -2.89 18.21 50.23
CA GLY A 67 -2.40 19.26 51.11
C GLY A 67 -3.41 20.38 51.42
N ASN A 68 -4.45 20.53 50.60
CA ASN A 68 -5.42 21.62 50.72
C ASN A 68 -6.69 21.22 51.49
N PHE A 69 -7.00 19.92 51.57
CA PHE A 69 -8.24 19.42 52.19
C PHE A 69 -7.92 18.41 53.30
N GLU A 70 -7.67 18.92 54.50
CA GLU A 70 -7.23 18.12 55.66
C GLU A 70 -8.30 17.11 56.13
N GLN A 71 -9.59 17.44 55.96
CA GLN A 71 -10.72 16.56 56.30
C GLN A 71 -10.82 15.31 55.40
N TYR A 72 -10.35 15.38 54.15
CA TYR A 72 -10.47 14.29 53.17
C TYR A 72 -9.12 13.65 52.81
N LYS A 73 -8.03 14.05 53.48
CA LYS A 73 -6.65 13.66 53.18
C LYS A 73 -6.46 12.15 53.03
N ASN A 74 -6.97 11.35 53.97
CA ASN A 74 -6.83 9.89 53.92
C ASN A 74 -7.53 9.26 52.70
N ILE A 75 -8.71 9.77 52.33
CA ILE A 75 -9.47 9.27 51.18
C ILE A 75 -8.75 9.62 49.88
N ILE A 76 -8.24 10.86 49.78
CA ILE A 76 -7.50 11.36 48.61
C ILE A 76 -6.23 10.51 48.39
N ILE A 77 -5.49 10.20 49.46
CA ILE A 77 -4.27 9.38 49.39
C ILE A 77 -4.59 7.96 48.92
N ILE A 78 -5.62 7.32 49.47
CA ILE A 78 -6.02 5.96 49.05
C ILE A 78 -6.47 5.95 47.59
N LEU A 79 -7.29 6.91 47.17
CA LEU A 79 -7.77 7.03 45.79
C LEU A 79 -6.61 7.21 44.81
N SER A 80 -5.65 8.07 45.13
CA SER A 80 -4.45 8.27 44.34
C SER A 80 -3.61 6.98 44.23
N GLY A 81 -3.45 6.25 45.33
CA GLY A 81 -2.74 4.97 45.34
C GLY A 81 -3.36 3.94 44.40
N ILE A 82 -4.69 3.80 44.43
CA ILE A 82 -5.43 2.88 43.54
C ILE A 82 -5.26 3.28 42.07
N MET A 83 -5.41 4.57 41.75
CA MET A 83 -5.25 5.08 40.39
C MET A 83 -3.84 4.84 39.84
N ASN A 84 -2.81 5.02 40.67
CA ASN A 84 -1.43 4.80 40.27
C ASN A 84 -1.13 3.31 40.01
N ILE A 85 -1.64 2.41 40.87
CA ILE A 85 -1.52 0.96 40.67
C ILE A 85 -2.24 0.52 39.39
N LEU A 86 -3.46 1.02 39.17
CA LEU A 86 -4.25 0.70 37.97
C LEU A 86 -3.54 1.20 36.69
N THR A 87 -3.03 2.43 36.70
CA THR A 87 -2.27 3.02 35.59
C THR A 87 -1.01 2.20 35.30
N GLY A 88 -0.27 1.79 36.33
CA GLY A 88 0.92 0.97 36.20
C GLY A 88 0.64 -0.43 35.64
N LEU A 89 -0.44 -1.07 36.09
CA LEU A 89 -0.87 -2.37 35.58
C LEU A 89 -1.28 -2.28 34.10
N LEU A 90 -2.10 -1.30 33.73
CA LEU A 90 -2.50 -1.06 32.34
C LEU A 90 -1.29 -0.77 31.44
N GLY A 91 -0.34 0.03 31.93
CA GLY A 91 0.91 0.32 31.22
C GLY A 91 1.79 -0.92 31.02
N THR A 92 1.87 -1.80 32.03
CA THR A 92 2.63 -3.05 31.94
C THR A 92 2.01 -3.99 30.92
N ILE A 93 0.67 -4.14 30.92
CA ILE A 93 -0.05 -4.96 29.94
C ILE A 93 0.12 -4.40 28.53
N SER A 94 -0.02 -3.09 28.33
CA SER A 94 0.17 -2.43 27.03
C SER A 94 1.58 -2.67 26.47
N THR A 95 2.59 -2.55 27.33
CA THR A 95 4.00 -2.78 26.98
C THR A 95 4.26 -4.26 26.66
N TYR A 96 3.69 -5.18 27.43
CA TYR A 96 3.81 -6.63 27.22
C TYR A 96 3.20 -7.05 25.87
N ILE A 97 2.01 -6.55 25.53
CA ILE A 97 1.37 -6.84 24.23
C ILE A 97 2.16 -6.24 23.07
N GLY A 98 2.92 -5.18 23.33
CA GLY A 98 3.78 -4.52 22.35
C GLY A 98 2.99 -3.80 21.26
N LEU A 99 1.87 -3.17 21.61
CA LEU A 99 0.93 -2.57 20.65
C LEU A 99 1.61 -1.59 19.68
N SER A 100 2.44 -0.68 20.19
CA SER A 100 3.18 0.28 19.34
C SER A 100 4.13 -0.39 18.35
N LYS A 101 4.80 -1.48 18.77
CA LYS A 101 5.69 -2.26 17.89
C LYS A 101 4.91 -2.97 16.79
N LYS A 102 3.75 -3.55 17.13
CA LYS A 102 2.88 -4.23 16.15
C LYS A 102 2.31 -3.26 15.12
N VAL A 103 1.84 -2.10 15.57
CA VAL A 103 1.34 -1.02 14.69
C VAL A 103 2.42 -0.64 13.68
N GLU A 104 3.62 -0.36 14.16
CA GLU A 104 4.71 0.05 13.28
C GLU A 104 5.15 -1.08 12.33
N GLY A 105 5.18 -2.32 12.81
CA GLY A 105 5.46 -3.49 11.97
C GLY A 105 4.48 -3.62 10.81
N HIS A 106 3.16 -3.51 11.06
CA HIS A 106 2.17 -3.58 10.00
C HIS A 106 2.26 -2.38 9.05
N ARG A 107 2.58 -1.18 9.56
CA ARG A 107 2.78 0.03 8.73
C ARG A 107 3.97 -0.11 7.78
N ILE A 108 5.11 -0.58 8.28
CA ILE A 108 6.31 -0.81 7.47
C ILE A 108 6.07 -1.87 6.42
N ALA A 109 5.41 -2.98 6.79
CA ALA A 109 5.07 -4.05 5.86
C ALA A 109 4.13 -3.54 4.75
N PHE A 110 3.07 -2.80 5.10
CA PHE A 110 2.18 -2.15 4.13
C PHE A 110 2.96 -1.33 3.09
N LEU A 111 3.84 -0.44 3.54
CA LEU A 111 4.64 0.41 2.66
C LEU A 111 5.62 -0.39 1.80
N SER A 112 6.16 -1.48 2.32
CA SER A 112 7.16 -2.28 1.62
C SER A 112 6.52 -3.15 0.55
N TRP A 113 5.36 -3.76 0.84
CA TRP A 113 4.53 -4.48 -0.14
C TRP A 113 3.99 -3.54 -1.22
N ASP A 114 3.61 -2.31 -0.87
CA ASP A 114 3.19 -1.29 -1.83
C ASP A 114 4.30 -0.93 -2.82
N LYS A 115 5.51 -0.68 -2.31
CA LYS A 115 6.69 -0.40 -3.16
C LYS A 115 7.01 -1.55 -4.10
N PHE A 116 6.90 -2.79 -3.63
CA PHE A 116 7.15 -3.98 -4.44
C PHE A 116 6.09 -4.15 -5.55
N SER A 117 4.80 -4.00 -5.21
CA SER A 117 3.71 -4.04 -6.19
C SER A 117 3.89 -3.00 -7.29
N ARG A 118 4.17 -1.74 -6.91
CA ARG A 118 4.41 -0.65 -7.87
C ARG A 118 5.65 -0.87 -8.73
N LYS A 119 6.73 -1.43 -8.17
CA LYS A 119 7.94 -1.78 -8.92
C LYS A 119 7.62 -2.74 -10.06
N ILE A 120 6.85 -3.79 -9.78
CA ILE A 120 6.42 -4.78 -10.78
C ILE A 120 5.48 -4.13 -11.82
N GLN A 121 4.50 -3.35 -11.37
CA GLN A 121 3.54 -2.68 -12.24
C GLN A 121 4.23 -1.73 -13.23
N ILE A 122 5.16 -0.89 -12.75
CA ILE A 122 5.94 0.03 -13.59
C ILE A 122 6.75 -0.73 -14.63
N GLU A 123 7.36 -1.85 -14.27
CA GLU A 123 8.16 -2.63 -15.21
C GLU A 123 7.31 -3.34 -16.26
N LEU A 124 6.15 -3.88 -15.86
CA LEU A 124 5.21 -4.52 -16.79
C LEU A 124 4.44 -3.52 -17.67
N SER A 125 4.33 -2.26 -17.27
CA SER A 125 3.72 -1.19 -18.08
C SER A 125 4.64 -0.67 -19.18
N LYS A 126 5.96 -0.83 -19.06
CA LYS A 126 6.92 -0.42 -20.09
C LYS A 126 6.83 -1.33 -21.32
N PRO A 127 7.18 -0.83 -22.52
CA PRO A 127 7.35 -1.69 -23.69
C PRO A 127 8.60 -2.57 -23.52
N LYS A 128 8.58 -3.80 -24.07
CA LYS A 128 9.62 -4.82 -23.82
C LYS A 128 11.06 -4.38 -24.14
N TYR A 129 11.25 -3.49 -25.11
CA TYR A 129 12.58 -3.00 -25.49
C TYR A 129 13.19 -2.00 -24.48
N GLU A 130 12.36 -1.37 -23.63
CA GLU A 130 12.80 -0.40 -22.61
C GLU A 130 12.94 -1.04 -21.22
N ARG A 131 12.58 -2.32 -21.10
CA ARG A 131 12.64 -3.05 -19.84
C ARG A 131 14.06 -3.49 -19.48
N ILE A 132 14.27 -3.66 -18.19
CA ILE A 132 15.47 -4.27 -17.62
C ILE A 132 15.57 -5.73 -18.10
N ASN A 133 16.78 -6.28 -18.10
CA ASN A 133 16.99 -7.70 -18.36
C ASN A 133 16.11 -8.54 -17.40
N ILE A 134 15.33 -9.46 -17.98
CA ILE A 134 14.35 -10.24 -17.23
C ILE A 134 14.97 -11.12 -16.14
N LYS A 135 16.17 -11.69 -16.38
CA LYS A 135 16.85 -12.55 -15.41
C LYS A 135 17.27 -11.75 -14.19
N ASP A 136 17.81 -10.55 -14.40
CA ASP A 136 18.20 -9.65 -13.32
C ASP A 136 16.98 -9.16 -12.55
N PHE A 137 15.90 -8.79 -13.25
CA PHE A 137 14.68 -8.31 -12.61
C PHE A 137 13.97 -9.38 -11.79
N ILE A 138 13.85 -10.62 -12.29
CA ILE A 138 13.30 -11.75 -11.53
C ILE A 138 14.14 -12.02 -10.28
N LYS A 139 15.47 -11.99 -10.39
CA LYS A 139 16.35 -12.18 -9.24
C LYS A 139 16.10 -11.11 -8.16
N ILE A 140 16.08 -9.84 -8.56
CA ILE A 140 15.75 -8.72 -7.66
C ILE A 140 14.38 -8.91 -7.01
N CYS A 141 13.37 -9.30 -7.79
CA CYS A 141 12.03 -9.51 -7.27
C CYS A 141 11.94 -10.71 -6.32
N THR A 142 12.70 -11.78 -6.58
CA THR A 142 12.79 -12.93 -5.68
C THR A 142 13.40 -12.53 -4.35
N ASP A 143 14.56 -11.88 -4.37
CA ASP A 143 15.27 -11.43 -3.18
C ASP A 143 14.42 -10.45 -2.34
N ASP A 144 13.73 -9.52 -3.02
CA ASP A 144 12.81 -8.59 -2.36
C ASP A 144 11.59 -9.31 -1.77
N TYR A 145 11.02 -10.27 -2.49
CA TYR A 145 9.85 -11.03 -2.04
C TYR A 145 10.16 -11.86 -0.79
N ASP A 146 11.27 -12.60 -0.81
CA ASP A 146 11.70 -13.42 0.33
C ASP A 146 11.97 -12.55 1.55
N ARG A 147 12.69 -11.43 1.36
CA ARG A 147 12.91 -10.43 2.41
C ARG A 147 11.59 -9.91 2.95
N LEU A 148 10.62 -9.56 2.09
CA LEU A 148 9.32 -9.04 2.52
C LEU A 148 8.55 -10.06 3.36
N VAL A 149 8.58 -11.34 2.98
CA VAL A 149 7.96 -12.41 3.77
C VAL A 149 8.62 -12.55 5.14
N GLU A 150 9.95 -12.47 5.21
CA GLU A 150 10.70 -12.59 6.47
C GLU A 150 10.45 -11.44 7.45
N ILE A 151 10.40 -10.20 6.95
CA ILE A 151 10.21 -9.02 7.82
C ILE A 151 8.73 -8.75 8.14
N SER A 152 7.81 -9.36 7.42
CA SER A 152 6.38 -9.07 7.58
C SER A 152 5.85 -9.63 8.90
N PRO A 153 5.14 -8.83 9.71
CA PRO A 153 4.50 -9.32 10.92
C PRO A 153 3.36 -10.29 10.57
N ILE A 154 3.10 -11.21 11.49
CA ILE A 154 2.03 -12.20 11.36
C ILE A 154 0.67 -11.48 11.30
N ILE A 155 -0.12 -11.80 10.28
CA ILE A 155 -1.48 -11.30 10.08
C ILE A 155 -2.45 -12.17 10.89
N GLY A 156 -3.41 -11.55 11.58
CA GLY A 156 -4.42 -12.28 12.36
C GLY A 156 -5.44 -13.02 11.48
N ASP A 157 -5.92 -14.16 11.97
CA ASP A 157 -6.89 -15.01 11.26
C ASP A 157 -8.20 -14.30 10.91
N ASP A 158 -8.58 -13.28 11.67
CA ASP A 158 -9.76 -12.46 11.42
C ASP A 158 -9.64 -11.68 10.10
N ILE A 159 -8.44 -11.16 9.82
CA ILE A 159 -8.15 -10.41 8.58
C ILE A 159 -8.03 -11.36 7.41
N ILE A 160 -7.40 -12.53 7.60
CA ILE A 160 -7.31 -13.57 6.57
C ILE A 160 -8.71 -14.03 6.17
N ARG A 161 -9.60 -14.26 7.14
CA ARG A 161 -11.00 -14.64 6.89
C ARG A 161 -11.76 -13.54 6.17
N TRP A 162 -11.56 -12.28 6.56
CA TRP A 162 -12.15 -11.14 5.85
C TRP A 162 -11.67 -11.07 4.39
N MET A 163 -10.37 -11.25 4.15
CA MET A 163 -9.81 -11.26 2.80
C MET A 163 -10.32 -12.42 1.94
N LYS A 164 -10.46 -13.62 2.51
CA LYS A 164 -11.04 -14.78 1.79
C LYS A 164 -12.46 -14.49 1.31
N LYS A 165 -13.30 -13.94 2.19
CA LYS A 165 -14.66 -13.51 1.83
C LYS A 165 -14.67 -12.43 0.75
N PHE A 166 -13.74 -11.48 0.82
CA PHE A 166 -13.59 -10.44 -0.19
C PHE A 166 -13.29 -11.02 -1.58
N ILE A 167 -12.41 -12.03 -1.66
CA ILE A 167 -12.06 -12.71 -2.91
C ILE A 167 -13.23 -13.54 -3.46
N GLU A 168 -13.98 -14.23 -2.59
CA GLU A 168 -15.10 -15.10 -2.98
C GLU A 168 -16.32 -14.30 -3.46
N ASN A 169 -16.62 -13.17 -2.82
CA ASN A 169 -17.84 -12.41 -3.08
C ASN A 169 -17.67 -11.33 -4.14
N GLY A 170 -16.43 -10.95 -4.50
CA GLY A 170 -16.14 -9.95 -5.55
C GLY A 170 -16.59 -8.52 -5.23
N GLU A 171 -17.37 -8.32 -4.16
CA GLU A 171 -17.82 -7.04 -3.67
C GLU A 171 -16.91 -6.59 -2.52
N LEU A 172 -16.50 -5.32 -2.55
CA LEU A 172 -16.16 -4.61 -1.32
C LEU A 172 -17.43 -4.60 -0.47
N GLU A 173 -17.67 -5.68 0.29
CA GLU A 173 -18.16 -5.46 1.63
C GLU A 173 -17.06 -4.60 2.26
N GLU A 174 -17.28 -3.28 2.23
CA GLU A 174 -16.78 -2.38 3.25
C GLU A 174 -17.26 -2.98 4.56
N ALA A 175 -16.55 -4.00 5.03
CA ALA A 175 -16.83 -4.65 6.26
C ALA A 175 -16.64 -3.52 7.25
N ASN A 176 -17.80 -3.06 7.70
CA ASN A 176 -18.11 -1.96 8.58
C ASN A 176 -17.54 -2.31 9.96
N ILE A 177 -16.24 -2.59 9.97
CA ILE A 177 -15.44 -3.09 11.05
C ILE A 177 -14.59 -1.91 11.42
N ASN A 178 -15.12 -1.20 12.42
CA ASN A 178 -14.45 -0.24 13.28
C ASN A 178 -14.36 1.22 12.79
N SER A 179 -15.17 1.64 11.82
CA SER A 179 -15.42 3.09 11.64
C SER A 179 -15.96 3.70 12.96
N CYS A 180 -16.77 2.95 13.71
CA CYS A 180 -17.31 3.41 15.00
C CYS A 180 -16.26 3.50 16.14
N CYS A 181 -15.21 2.66 16.16
CA CYS A 181 -14.19 2.73 17.21
C CYS A 181 -13.22 3.91 17.01
N ILE A 182 -13.03 4.35 15.76
CA ILE A 182 -12.32 5.60 15.44
C ILE A 182 -13.17 6.80 15.90
N CYS A 183 -14.49 6.79 15.68
CA CYS A 183 -15.38 7.90 16.04
C CYS A 183 -15.63 8.06 17.55
N LEU A 184 -15.64 6.99 18.34
CA LEU A 184 -15.76 7.09 19.81
C LEU A 184 -14.52 7.74 20.46
N TYR A 185 -13.36 7.62 19.82
CA TYR A 185 -12.11 8.23 20.26
C TYR A 185 -12.04 9.73 19.93
N ASP A 186 -12.44 10.13 18.72
CA ASP A 186 -12.51 11.55 18.34
C ASP A 186 -13.49 12.33 19.24
N PHE A 187 -14.60 11.69 19.66
CA PHE A 187 -15.61 12.32 20.51
C PHE A 187 -15.13 12.68 21.93
N CYS A 188 -14.18 11.94 22.49
CA CYS A 188 -13.77 12.12 23.90
C CYS A 188 -12.59 13.10 24.10
N LEU A 189 -11.82 13.45 23.05
CA LEU A 189 -10.65 14.35 23.17
C LEU A 189 -10.66 15.55 22.21
N PHE A 190 -11.47 15.55 21.15
CA PHE A 190 -11.67 16.72 20.29
C PHE A 190 -13.18 16.95 20.17
N PRO A 191 -13.75 18.03 20.74
CA PRO A 191 -15.14 18.37 20.48
C PRO A 191 -15.23 18.90 19.04
N CYS A 192 -15.19 18.01 18.05
CA CYS A 192 -15.70 18.35 16.74
C CYS A 192 -17.20 18.62 16.91
N ASN A 193 -17.66 19.75 16.37
CA ASN A 193 -19.06 20.20 16.42
C ASN A 193 -19.98 19.32 15.54
N CYS A 194 -19.70 18.02 15.47
CA CYS A 194 -20.35 17.03 14.64
C CYS A 194 -21.28 16.24 15.55
N GLY A 195 -22.57 16.55 15.49
CA GLY A 195 -23.59 16.00 16.37
C GLY A 195 -23.71 14.47 16.29
N GLY A 196 -23.08 13.77 17.24
CA GLY A 196 -23.40 12.41 17.65
C GLY A 196 -23.15 11.29 16.62
N ILE A 197 -23.13 10.07 17.14
CA ILE A 197 -22.97 8.77 16.45
C ILE A 197 -23.82 8.64 15.16
N LEU A 198 -24.91 9.39 15.04
CA LEU A 198 -25.88 9.28 13.96
C LEU A 198 -25.50 10.06 12.69
N TYR A 199 -24.64 11.08 12.75
CA TYR A 199 -24.35 11.92 11.58
C TYR A 199 -23.37 11.26 10.59
N CYS A 200 -22.38 10.50 11.07
CA CYS A 200 -21.42 9.79 10.21
C CYS A 200 -22.09 8.63 9.43
N LEU A 201 -23.08 7.95 10.01
CA LEU A 201 -23.86 6.91 9.32
C LEU A 201 -24.68 7.47 8.15
N LYS A 202 -25.01 8.76 8.17
CA LYS A 202 -25.87 9.38 7.15
C LYS A 202 -25.09 10.01 6.00
N ASN A 203 -23.83 10.37 6.22
CA ASN A 203 -23.06 11.15 5.23
C ASN A 203 -22.33 10.32 4.16
N GLN A 204 -22.33 8.98 4.26
CA GLN A 204 -21.80 8.11 3.18
C GLN A 204 -22.71 8.09 1.93
N LYS A 205 -23.96 8.57 2.00
CA LYS A 205 -24.87 8.62 0.85
C LYS A 205 -24.79 9.90 0.00
N ASN A 206 -24.05 10.94 0.42
CA ASN A 206 -24.10 12.26 -0.23
C ASN A 206 -22.81 12.67 -0.98
N ASN A 207 -21.83 11.79 -1.16
CA ASN A 207 -20.59 12.11 -1.87
C ASN A 207 -20.61 11.78 -3.38
N ASP A 208 -21.80 11.69 -3.99
CA ASP A 208 -21.93 11.41 -5.42
C ASP A 208 -21.81 12.64 -6.34
N GLU A 209 -21.82 13.87 -5.81
CA GLU A 209 -21.83 15.08 -6.65
C GLU A 209 -20.43 15.58 -7.08
N ASN A 210 -19.34 15.15 -6.44
CA ASN A 210 -17.97 15.58 -6.81
C ASN A 210 -17.21 14.59 -7.74
N LYS A 211 -17.90 13.59 -8.29
CA LYS A 211 -17.29 12.59 -9.20
C LYS A 211 -16.81 13.17 -10.54
N ASN A 212 -17.25 14.38 -10.90
CA ASN A 212 -17.01 14.95 -12.25
C ASN A 212 -15.75 15.83 -12.37
N VAL A 213 -15.06 16.16 -11.25
CA VAL A 213 -13.85 17.01 -11.28
C VAL A 213 -12.56 16.18 -11.33
N PHE A 214 -12.59 14.95 -10.83
CA PHE A 214 -11.42 14.04 -10.75
C PHE A 214 -11.41 12.96 -11.84
N SER A 215 -12.21 13.11 -12.89
CA SER A 215 -12.36 12.12 -13.96
C SER A 215 -11.17 12.08 -14.94
N GLY A 216 -10.32 13.11 -14.96
CA GLY A 216 -9.11 13.18 -15.79
C GLY A 216 -7.80 13.02 -15.03
N ILE A 217 -7.84 12.83 -13.70
CA ILE A 217 -6.65 12.59 -12.89
C ILE A 217 -6.55 11.09 -12.69
N GLU A 218 -5.40 10.50 -13.04
CA GLU A 218 -5.07 9.13 -12.66
C GLU A 218 -5.16 9.06 -11.13
N LYS A 219 -6.23 8.42 -10.64
CA LYS A 219 -6.50 8.36 -9.21
C LYS A 219 -5.34 7.59 -8.58
N PRO A 220 -4.70 8.11 -7.53
CA PRO A 220 -3.67 7.34 -6.85
C PRO A 220 -4.26 5.99 -6.46
N GLU A 221 -3.48 4.90 -6.57
CA GLU A 221 -3.90 3.51 -6.23
C GLU A 221 -4.55 3.39 -4.84
N ILE A 222 -4.35 4.40 -3.99
CA ILE A 222 -4.92 4.60 -2.67
C ILE A 222 -6.46 4.73 -2.71
N LEU A 223 -7.07 5.13 -3.84
CA LEU A 223 -8.47 5.58 -3.94
C LEU A 223 -9.45 4.59 -4.61
N GLY A 224 -9.14 3.30 -4.62
CA GLY A 224 -10.20 2.28 -4.58
C GLY A 224 -10.67 1.70 -5.92
N TYR A 225 -9.75 1.34 -6.81
CA TYR A 225 -9.97 0.17 -7.65
C TYR A 225 -8.71 -0.69 -7.62
N ILE A 226 -8.84 -1.91 -7.09
CA ILE A 226 -7.82 -2.95 -7.22
C ILE A 226 -7.71 -3.22 -8.71
N GLN A 227 -6.73 -2.62 -9.38
CA GLN A 227 -6.46 -2.96 -10.76
C GLN A 227 -5.47 -4.12 -10.75
N PRO A 228 -5.84 -5.29 -11.30
CA PRO A 228 -4.88 -6.36 -11.47
C PRO A 228 -3.76 -5.83 -12.36
N ILE A 229 -2.53 -6.27 -12.10
CA ILE A 229 -1.40 -5.75 -12.85
C ILE A 229 -1.59 -6.10 -14.33
N GLN A 230 -1.58 -5.07 -15.17
CA GLN A 230 -1.75 -5.20 -16.61
C GLN A 230 -0.38 -5.31 -17.27
N ILE A 231 -0.26 -6.27 -18.19
CA ILE A 231 0.92 -6.38 -19.06
C ILE A 231 0.65 -5.47 -20.26
N ALA A 232 1.58 -4.57 -20.58
CA ALA A 232 1.46 -3.72 -21.76
C ALA A 232 1.26 -4.57 -23.02
N MET A 233 0.21 -4.26 -23.80
CA MET A 233 0.00 -4.88 -25.11
C MET A 233 1.06 -4.36 -26.08
N GLU A 234 1.72 -5.26 -26.80
CA GLU A 234 2.64 -4.88 -27.87
C GLU A 234 1.86 -4.23 -29.02
N THR A 235 2.17 -2.97 -29.33
CA THR A 235 1.94 -2.46 -30.68
C THR A 235 2.89 -3.21 -31.60
N LYS A 236 2.36 -4.05 -32.49
CA LYS A 236 3.10 -4.50 -33.66
C LYS A 236 3.48 -3.25 -34.44
N ILE A 237 4.73 -2.80 -34.32
CA ILE A 237 5.30 -1.91 -35.31
C ILE A 237 5.58 -2.83 -36.50
N GLU A 238 4.62 -2.90 -37.43
CA GLU A 238 4.91 -3.37 -38.77
C GLU A 238 5.87 -2.34 -39.37
N VAL A 239 7.17 -2.61 -39.24
CA VAL A 239 8.16 -1.98 -40.09
C VAL A 239 7.87 -2.55 -41.48
N GLU A 240 7.09 -1.83 -42.29
CA GLU A 240 7.04 -2.06 -43.74
C GLU A 240 8.47 -1.87 -44.25
N ILE A 241 9.18 -2.98 -44.39
CA ILE A 241 10.38 -3.03 -45.21
C ILE A 241 9.87 -2.83 -46.63
N HIS A 242 9.97 -1.60 -47.15
CA HIS A 242 9.80 -1.36 -48.57
C HIS A 242 10.78 -2.28 -49.33
N PRO A 243 10.30 -3.24 -50.13
CA PRO A 243 11.18 -4.10 -50.88
C PRO A 243 11.87 -3.28 -51.97
N GLU A 244 13.19 -3.42 -51.99
CA GLU A 244 14.09 -2.98 -53.04
C GLU A 244 13.54 -3.38 -54.42
N SER A 245 13.03 -2.39 -55.17
CA SER A 245 12.52 -2.61 -56.51
C SER A 245 13.70 -2.67 -57.49
N ALA A 246 14.17 -3.89 -57.75
CA ALA A 246 14.87 -4.21 -58.98
C ALA A 246 13.90 -4.02 -60.17
N ILE A 247 14.22 -3.08 -61.07
CA ILE A 247 13.75 -3.12 -62.45
C ILE A 247 15.00 -3.15 -63.33
N GLU A 248 15.10 -4.23 -64.11
CA GLU A 248 16.15 -4.50 -65.10
C GLU A 248 16.14 -3.52 -66.27
N ASN A 249 17.36 -3.20 -66.74
CA ASN A 249 17.82 -3.03 -68.12
C ASN A 249 16.98 -2.17 -69.11
N GLU A 250 17.55 -1.02 -69.48
CA GLU A 250 17.50 -0.55 -70.86
C GLU A 250 18.89 -0.01 -71.28
N TYR A 251 19.36 -0.47 -72.44
CA TYR A 251 20.71 -0.25 -72.98
C TYR A 251 20.83 1.09 -73.75
N ALA A 252 21.95 1.78 -73.50
CA ALA A 252 22.77 2.65 -74.39
C ALA A 252 22.29 4.08 -74.77
N PRO A 253 23.19 5.00 -75.22
CA PRO A 253 24.65 5.08 -75.11
C PRO A 253 25.18 6.43 -74.54
N TYR A 254 26.49 6.49 -74.30
CA TYR A 254 27.26 7.69 -73.97
C TYR A 254 27.05 8.87 -74.94
N THR A 255 26.83 10.07 -74.41
CA THR A 255 27.16 11.34 -75.10
C THR A 255 28.03 12.21 -74.22
N PHE A 256 29.30 12.30 -74.61
CA PHE A 256 30.28 13.26 -74.12
C PHE A 256 30.06 14.60 -74.83
N SER A 257 29.49 15.60 -74.16
CA SER A 257 29.44 16.96 -74.69
C SER A 257 30.69 17.73 -74.23
N ARG A 258 31.64 17.90 -75.16
CA ARG A 258 32.61 19.00 -75.11
C ARG A 258 31.85 20.31 -75.16
N ASN A 259 32.07 21.20 -74.19
CA ASN A 259 32.00 22.63 -74.44
C ASN A 259 33.41 23.18 -74.34
N SER A 260 33.98 23.46 -75.51
CA SER A 260 35.02 24.44 -75.71
C SER A 260 34.38 25.82 -75.88
N ASP A 261 35.19 26.85 -75.62
CA ASP A 261 35.05 28.23 -76.10
C ASP A 261 34.17 29.19 -75.26
N ASN A 262 34.76 29.82 -74.24
CA ASN A 262 35.52 31.08 -74.34
C ASN A 262 36.00 31.55 -72.95
#